data_AF-A0A9N8E8Y6-F1
#
_entry.id   AF-A0A9N8E8Y6-F1
#
_cell.length_a   1.000
_cell.length_b   1.000
_cell.length_c   1.000
_cell.angle_alpha   90.00
_cell.angle_beta   90.00
_cell.angle_gamma   90.00
#
_symmetry.space_group_name_H-M   'P 1'
#
loop_
_entity.id
_entity.type
_entity.pdbx_description
1 polymer ?
#
loop_
_entity_poly.entity_id
_entity_poly.type
_entity_poly.pdbx_seq_one_letter_code
_entity_poly.pdbx_strand_id
1 'polypeptide(L)'
;MDDLSARNRDGQQLLETGQEQEEEEDLGVAVVQHVGPNDVHEADGGNDEEASSHNEREEGTGQDQEAEEDPGVAVVQHGGHNDVHAAEAGNDEEASDHNDREEDHDPPLAPQALKEEYGILDTIEQARRSIGICAEDYFPGFLLHFGLDEQMETSMIVYDFAKGDKQVFRCRDKVGNCICCGYYVSHAKFSNLQFVRKGNIHIMECSGYDFSLNMFDIQIMKKLTIEVCGSYPSTFLQCFLYHTPLAFNVLASMIRRSLPDNLKSKFNVGYTFSGRLDEFYGLPTPEAASRRAVDNLCEALQVRYENERTFSL
;
A
#
# COMPACT_ATOMS: atom_id res chain seq x y z
N MET A 1 7.76 -58.19 33.30
CA MET A 1 7.31 -57.13 32.37
C MET A 1 6.96 -57.87 31.11
N ASP A 2 5.69 -58.27 31.04
CA ASP A 2 5.20 -59.26 30.10
C ASP A 2 4.72 -58.64 28.80
N ASP A 3 4.93 -59.46 27.78
CA ASP A 3 4.60 -59.41 26.36
C ASP A 3 3.15 -58.97 26.07
N LEU A 4 3.00 -57.94 25.25
CA LEU A 4 1.75 -57.58 24.58
C LEU A 4 2.04 -57.34 23.10
N SER A 5 2.37 -58.42 22.40
CA SER A 5 2.23 -58.53 20.97
C SER A 5 0.89 -59.21 20.61
N ALA A 6 0.29 -58.74 19.51
CA ALA A 6 -0.90 -59.25 18.82
C ALA A 6 -2.29 -58.83 19.32
N ARG A 7 -2.88 -57.87 18.58
CA ARG A 7 -4.26 -58.00 18.05
C ARG A 7 -4.49 -57.10 16.83
N ASN A 8 -4.60 -57.78 15.67
CA ASN A 8 -5.48 -57.60 14.51
C ASN A 8 -6.01 -56.19 14.18
N ARG A 9 -5.75 -55.62 13.00
CA ARG A 9 -6.22 -56.02 11.64
C ARG A 9 -7.73 -56.28 11.60
N ASP A 10 -8.49 -55.29 11.13
CA ASP A 10 -9.57 -55.43 10.13
C ASP A 10 -10.20 -54.05 9.90
N GLY A 11 -10.32 -53.63 8.64
CA GLY A 11 -11.06 -52.41 8.29
C GLY A 11 -10.52 -51.58 7.12
N GLN A 12 -9.99 -52.21 6.08
CA GLN A 12 -9.69 -51.56 4.80
C GLN A 12 -10.71 -52.08 3.78
N GLN A 13 -11.73 -51.28 3.42
CA GLN A 13 -12.50 -51.33 2.16
C GLN A 13 -13.70 -50.37 2.24
N LEU A 14 -13.58 -49.21 1.57
CA LEU A 14 -14.62 -48.53 0.81
C LEU A 14 -14.00 -47.26 0.18
N LEU A 15 -13.39 -47.49 -0.99
CA LEU A 15 -13.12 -46.49 -2.02
C LEU A 15 -14.19 -46.69 -3.11
N GLU A 16 -14.55 -45.60 -3.79
CA GLU A 16 -15.58 -45.40 -4.84
C GLU A 16 -16.74 -44.54 -4.29
N THR A 17 -17.14 -43.40 -4.85
CA THR A 17 -16.78 -42.62 -6.04
C THR A 17 -17.35 -41.21 -5.81
N GLY A 18 -16.62 -40.17 -6.17
CA GLY A 18 -17.08 -38.78 -6.09
C GLY A 18 -16.12 -37.89 -6.87
N GLN A 19 -16.21 -37.94 -8.20
CA GLN A 19 -15.58 -36.95 -9.07
C GLN A 19 -16.40 -35.66 -8.98
N GLU A 20 -15.97 -34.73 -8.15
CA GLU A 20 -16.35 -33.33 -8.29
C GLU A 20 -15.41 -32.70 -9.34
N GLN A 21 -16.03 -32.10 -10.36
CA GLN A 21 -15.36 -31.31 -11.36
C GLN A 21 -14.87 -30.02 -10.69
N GLU A 22 -13.57 -29.91 -10.46
CA GLU A 22 -12.94 -28.62 -10.22
C GLU A 22 -12.91 -27.87 -11.57
N GLU A 23 -13.80 -26.88 -11.70
CA GLU A 23 -13.66 -25.83 -12.71
C GLU A 23 -12.43 -25.00 -12.32
N GLU A 24 -11.34 -25.25 -13.05
CA GLU A 24 -10.12 -24.44 -13.04
C GLU A 24 -10.45 -23.10 -13.71
N GLU A 25 -11.01 -22.16 -12.93
CA GLU A 25 -11.08 -20.75 -13.35
C GLU A 25 -9.66 -20.19 -13.39
N ASP A 26 -9.13 -20.11 -14.61
CA ASP A 26 -7.89 -19.42 -14.99
C ASP A 26 -8.01 -17.93 -14.63
N LEU A 27 -7.76 -17.60 -13.36
CA LEU A 27 -7.58 -16.23 -12.90
C LEU A 27 -6.27 -15.72 -13.46
N GLY A 28 -6.34 -15.21 -14.69
CA GLY A 28 -5.22 -14.56 -15.37
C GLY A 28 -4.55 -13.55 -14.45
N VAL A 29 -3.33 -13.88 -14.02
CA VAL A 29 -2.47 -12.97 -13.27
C VAL A 29 -2.17 -11.79 -14.19
N ALA A 30 -2.74 -10.63 -13.86
CA ALA A 30 -2.42 -9.38 -14.53
C ALA A 30 -0.95 -9.04 -14.24
N VAL A 31 -0.05 -9.47 -15.13
CA VAL A 31 1.34 -9.04 -15.12
C VAL A 31 1.37 -7.58 -15.54
N VAL A 32 1.43 -6.67 -14.55
CA VAL A 32 1.70 -5.25 -14.79
C VAL A 32 3.15 -5.13 -15.26
N GLN A 33 3.36 -5.10 -16.57
CA GLN A 33 4.67 -4.81 -17.15
C GLN A 33 5.03 -3.35 -16.84
N HIS A 34 6.04 -3.14 -15.99
CA HIS A 34 6.63 -1.83 -15.77
C HIS A 34 7.36 -1.36 -17.04
N VAL A 35 6.72 -0.49 -17.82
CA VAL A 35 7.40 0.30 -18.85
C VAL A 35 8.14 1.45 -18.14
N GLY A 36 9.47 1.44 -18.21
CA GLY A 36 10.31 2.50 -17.68
C GLY A 36 10.14 3.82 -18.45
N PRO A 37 10.43 4.98 -17.84
CA PRO A 37 10.35 6.26 -18.53
C PRO A 37 11.65 6.48 -19.32
N ASN A 38 11.57 6.37 -20.65
CA ASN A 38 12.32 7.17 -21.65
C ASN A 38 12.23 6.50 -23.02
N ASP A 39 11.56 7.18 -23.97
CA ASP A 39 12.04 7.41 -25.35
C ASP A 39 10.94 8.17 -26.11
N VAL A 40 10.95 9.49 -25.97
CA VAL A 40 10.20 10.39 -26.86
C VAL A 40 11.02 10.49 -28.15
N HIS A 41 10.71 9.64 -29.12
CA HIS A 41 11.12 9.85 -30.50
C HIS A 41 10.08 10.72 -31.20
N GLU A 42 10.54 11.88 -31.66
CA GLU A 42 9.89 12.70 -32.67
C GLU A 42 9.59 11.86 -33.92
N ALA A 43 8.33 11.85 -34.35
CA ALA A 43 7.95 11.39 -35.68
C ALA A 43 7.05 12.45 -36.32
N ASP A 44 7.64 13.03 -37.36
CA ASP A 44 7.17 14.01 -38.31
C ASP A 44 6.20 13.39 -39.33
N GLY A 45 5.26 14.21 -39.83
CA GLY A 45 4.72 14.18 -41.19
C GLY A 45 3.74 13.07 -41.60
N GLY A 46 2.51 13.47 -41.92
CA GLY A 46 1.62 12.67 -42.79
C GLY A 46 0.18 13.16 -42.87
N ASN A 47 -0.07 14.17 -43.71
CA ASN A 47 -1.40 14.48 -44.25
C ASN A 47 -1.95 13.28 -45.02
N ASP A 48 -3.27 13.09 -44.99
CA ASP A 48 -4.07 12.89 -46.21
C ASP A 48 -5.56 13.21 -45.96
N GLU A 49 -6.11 13.96 -46.91
CA GLU A 49 -7.48 14.45 -47.03
C GLU A 49 -8.42 13.41 -47.69
N GLU A 50 -9.72 13.77 -47.69
CA GLU A 50 -10.82 13.30 -48.57
C GLU A 50 -11.52 11.98 -48.17
N ALA A 51 -12.84 11.78 -48.31
CA ALA A 51 -14.01 12.58 -48.69
C ALA A 51 -15.28 11.74 -48.32
N SER A 52 -16.32 12.34 -47.75
CA SER A 52 -17.66 12.58 -48.35
C SER A 52 -18.63 11.39 -48.55
N SER A 53 -19.84 11.54 -47.98
CA SER A 53 -21.21 11.34 -48.56
C SER A 53 -22.20 10.82 -47.49
N HIS A 54 -23.21 11.62 -47.09
CA HIS A 54 -24.64 11.54 -47.49
C HIS A 54 -25.32 10.20 -47.12
N ASN A 55 -26.52 10.10 -46.51
CA ASN A 55 -27.71 10.95 -46.61
C ASN A 55 -28.78 10.57 -45.53
N GLU A 56 -29.70 11.51 -45.27
CA GLU A 56 -31.14 11.37 -44.89
C GLU A 56 -31.58 10.63 -43.59
N ARG A 57 -32.72 10.91 -42.94
CA ARG A 57 -33.69 12.02 -42.76
C ARG A 57 -34.85 11.42 -41.94
N GLU A 58 -35.43 12.16 -40.98
CA GLU A 58 -36.83 12.19 -40.48
C GLU A 58 -36.83 12.73 -39.03
N GLU A 59 -37.12 14.02 -38.80
CA GLU A 59 -38.45 14.64 -38.61
C GLU A 59 -39.18 14.20 -37.32
N GLY A 60 -39.32 15.15 -36.38
CA GLY A 60 -40.00 14.95 -35.09
C GLY A 60 -40.05 16.23 -34.23
N THR A 61 -40.92 17.15 -34.66
CA THR A 61 -41.44 18.40 -34.07
C THR A 61 -41.49 18.55 -32.54
N GLY A 62 -41.23 19.77 -32.02
CA GLY A 62 -41.80 20.24 -30.75
C GLY A 62 -41.15 21.44 -30.05
N GLN A 63 -41.40 22.66 -30.55
CA GLN A 63 -41.68 23.94 -29.84
C GLN A 63 -40.91 24.30 -28.54
N ASP A 64 -40.04 25.31 -28.60
CA ASP A 64 -40.27 26.74 -28.30
C ASP A 64 -40.11 27.09 -26.80
N GLN A 65 -38.99 27.74 -26.46
CA GLN A 65 -39.02 28.98 -25.67
C GLN A 65 -37.69 29.74 -25.80
N GLU A 66 -37.84 30.96 -26.30
CA GLU A 66 -36.83 32.00 -26.52
C GLU A 66 -36.35 32.61 -25.19
N ALA A 67 -35.07 32.96 -25.12
CA ALA A 67 -34.58 34.15 -24.44
C ALA A 67 -33.25 34.59 -25.07
N GLU A 68 -33.31 35.74 -25.75
CA GLU A 68 -32.23 36.54 -26.34
C GLU A 68 -31.10 36.86 -25.34
N GLU A 69 -29.84 36.66 -25.76
CA GLU A 69 -28.83 37.67 -26.18
C GLU A 69 -28.40 38.70 -25.11
N ASP A 70 -27.10 38.72 -24.77
CA ASP A 70 -26.14 39.71 -25.32
C ASP A 70 -24.69 39.41 -24.82
N PRO A 71 -23.62 39.53 -25.65
CA PRO A 71 -22.26 39.17 -25.29
C PRO A 71 -21.39 40.41 -24.97
N GLY A 72 -20.68 40.35 -23.84
CA GLY A 72 -19.69 41.37 -23.44
C GLY A 72 -18.25 40.88 -23.59
N VAL A 73 -17.59 41.27 -24.68
CA VAL A 73 -16.13 41.19 -24.88
C VAL A 73 -15.43 42.26 -24.03
N ALA A 74 -14.36 41.89 -23.31
CA ALA A 74 -13.31 42.83 -22.93
C ALA A 74 -11.95 42.13 -22.82
N VAL A 75 -11.08 42.46 -23.77
CA VAL A 75 -9.63 42.25 -23.75
C VAL A 75 -9.00 43.46 -23.07
N VAL A 76 -8.14 43.26 -22.06
CA VAL A 76 -7.08 44.23 -21.70
C VAL A 76 -5.83 43.47 -21.24
N GLN A 77 -4.75 43.65 -21.99
CA GLN A 77 -3.36 43.40 -21.57
C GLN A 77 -2.83 44.59 -20.77
N HIS A 78 -2.03 44.33 -19.74
CA HIS A 78 -0.80 45.05 -19.32
C HIS A 78 -0.25 44.23 -18.12
N GLY A 79 1.00 43.78 -18.06
CA GLY A 79 2.22 44.56 -18.21
C GLY A 79 2.70 44.94 -16.80
N GLY A 80 3.72 44.25 -16.27
CA GLY A 80 4.26 44.55 -14.93
C GLY A 80 5.40 43.63 -14.50
N HIS A 81 6.57 43.83 -15.11
CA HIS A 81 7.85 43.55 -14.46
C HIS A 81 7.92 44.34 -13.15
N ASN A 82 8.37 43.72 -12.06
CA ASN A 82 8.97 44.44 -10.95
C ASN A 82 10.19 43.69 -10.46
N ASP A 83 11.28 44.45 -10.45
CA ASP A 83 12.62 44.12 -10.02
C ASP A 83 12.65 43.62 -8.57
N VAL A 84 13.29 42.48 -8.35
CA VAL A 84 13.67 42.01 -7.02
C VAL A 84 15.06 42.57 -6.74
N HIS A 85 15.11 43.73 -6.08
CA HIS A 85 16.35 44.23 -5.49
C HIS A 85 16.66 43.45 -4.20
N ALA A 86 17.89 42.93 -4.17
CA ALA A 86 18.53 42.30 -3.04
C ALA A 86 18.53 43.21 -1.81
N ALA A 87 18.02 42.69 -0.69
CA ALA A 87 18.29 43.20 0.64
C ALA A 87 19.17 42.19 1.35
N GLU A 88 20.44 42.55 1.49
CA GLU A 88 21.36 41.96 2.46
C GLU A 88 20.82 42.27 3.87
N ALA A 89 20.48 41.23 4.62
CA ALA A 89 20.28 41.31 6.05
C ALA A 89 21.13 40.21 6.68
N GLY A 90 22.28 40.63 7.21
CA GLY A 90 23.01 39.83 8.17
C GLY A 90 22.15 39.64 9.41
N ASN A 91 22.14 38.41 9.91
CA ASN A 91 21.81 38.13 11.29
C ASN A 91 22.76 37.03 11.77
N ASP A 92 23.65 37.45 12.66
CA ASP A 92 24.36 36.59 13.60
C ASP A 92 23.31 35.88 14.46
N GLU A 93 23.07 34.60 14.20
CA GLU A 93 22.42 33.71 15.16
C GLU A 93 23.43 32.68 15.62
N GLU A 94 23.85 32.87 16.87
CA GLU A 94 24.60 31.92 17.67
C GLU A 94 23.94 30.54 17.55
N ALA A 95 24.60 29.62 16.87
CA ALA A 95 24.24 28.22 16.84
C ALA A 95 24.35 27.70 18.28
N SER A 96 23.21 27.65 18.99
CA SER A 96 23.10 26.93 20.25
C SER A 96 23.38 25.46 19.92
N ASP A 97 24.55 25.01 20.33
CA ASP A 97 25.02 23.63 20.30
C ASP A 97 24.15 22.79 21.26
N HIS A 98 22.88 22.61 20.89
CA HIS A 98 22.03 21.55 21.41
C HIS A 98 22.56 20.26 20.79
N ASN A 99 23.64 19.76 21.39
CA ASN A 99 23.97 18.35 21.41
C ASN A 99 22.80 17.61 22.06
N ASP A 100 21.72 17.46 21.31
CA ASP A 100 20.76 16.39 21.48
C ASP A 100 21.59 15.11 21.33
N ARG A 101 22.10 14.64 22.47
CA ARG A 101 22.63 13.29 22.60
C ARG A 101 21.53 12.39 22.09
N GLU A 102 21.68 11.92 20.85
CA GLU A 102 20.99 10.75 20.35
C GLU A 102 21.22 9.68 21.43
N GLU A 103 20.20 9.46 22.26
CA GLU A 103 20.21 8.37 23.21
C GLU A 103 20.47 7.12 22.36
N ASP A 104 21.61 6.49 22.57
CA ASP A 104 21.95 5.16 22.08
C ASP A 104 20.86 4.21 22.60
N HIS A 105 19.73 4.18 21.90
CA HIS A 105 18.67 3.22 22.14
C HIS A 105 19.22 1.88 21.70
N ASP A 106 19.63 1.07 22.68
CA ASP A 106 20.09 -0.30 22.49
C ASP A 106 19.05 -1.05 21.62
N PRO A 107 19.35 -1.31 20.33
CA PRO A 107 18.35 -1.75 19.36
C PRO A 107 17.78 -3.16 19.52
N PRO A 108 18.41 -4.16 20.20
CA PRO A 108 17.90 -5.52 20.17
C PRO A 108 16.69 -5.80 21.10
N LEU A 109 16.30 -4.86 21.98
CA LEU A 109 15.19 -5.06 22.91
C LEU A 109 13.82 -4.66 22.34
N ALA A 110 13.78 -3.90 21.24
CA ALA A 110 12.54 -3.30 20.76
C ALA A 110 11.47 -4.32 20.33
N PRO A 111 11.79 -5.39 19.55
CA PRO A 111 10.77 -6.39 19.20
C PRO A 111 10.23 -7.16 20.41
N GLN A 112 11.08 -7.51 21.38
CA GLN A 112 10.65 -8.26 22.56
C GLN A 112 9.79 -7.39 23.50
N ALA A 113 10.18 -6.13 23.70
CA ALA A 113 9.37 -5.18 24.47
C ALA A 113 7.98 -4.98 23.83
N LEU A 114 7.92 -4.89 22.49
CA LEU A 114 6.66 -4.82 21.77
C LEU A 114 5.79 -6.05 22.03
N LYS A 115 6.38 -7.25 21.98
CA LYS A 115 5.64 -8.49 22.23
C LYS A 115 5.05 -8.53 23.64
N GLU A 116 5.81 -8.10 24.64
CA GLU A 116 5.36 -8.05 26.02
C GLU A 116 4.27 -6.99 26.25
N GLU A 117 4.42 -5.79 25.68
CA GLU A 117 3.43 -4.70 25.82
C GLU A 117 2.09 -5.07 25.19
N TYR A 118 2.11 -5.69 24.01
CA TYR A 118 0.89 -5.97 23.23
C TYR A 118 0.43 -7.43 23.30
N GLY A 119 1.09 -8.27 24.09
CA GLY A 119 0.71 -9.67 24.28
C GLY A 119 0.84 -10.53 23.01
N ILE A 120 1.89 -10.29 22.22
CA ILE A 120 2.17 -11.01 20.98
C ILE A 120 2.85 -12.36 21.31
N LEU A 121 2.25 -13.44 20.85
CA LEU A 121 2.60 -14.83 21.13
C LEU A 121 3.39 -15.50 20.01
N ASP A 122 3.52 -14.86 18.84
CA ASP A 122 4.16 -15.43 17.63
C ASP A 122 3.57 -16.79 17.20
N THR A 123 2.24 -16.86 17.16
CA THR A 123 1.51 -18.01 16.63
C THR A 123 0.79 -17.64 15.34
N ILE A 124 0.64 -18.59 14.43
CA ILE A 124 -0.06 -18.36 13.16
C ILE A 124 -1.54 -18.03 13.40
N GLU A 125 -2.14 -18.60 14.45
CA GLU A 125 -3.53 -18.34 14.84
C GLU A 125 -3.72 -16.91 15.32
N GLN A 126 -2.80 -16.38 16.15
CA GLN A 126 -2.88 -14.99 16.58
C GLN A 126 -2.58 -14.03 15.42
N ALA A 127 -1.64 -14.38 14.54
CA ALA A 127 -1.34 -13.58 13.36
C ALA A 127 -2.56 -13.45 12.45
N ARG A 128 -3.16 -14.59 12.07
CA ARG A 128 -4.38 -14.63 11.24
C ARG A 128 -5.52 -13.84 11.88
N ARG A 129 -5.74 -14.00 13.18
CA ARG A 129 -6.76 -13.24 13.92
C ARG A 129 -6.49 -11.74 13.89
N SER A 130 -5.27 -11.31 14.17
CA SER A 130 -4.92 -9.88 14.25
C SER A 130 -4.97 -9.21 12.88
N ILE A 131 -4.44 -9.87 11.84
CA ILE A 131 -4.50 -9.40 10.46
C ILE A 131 -5.95 -9.36 9.98
N GLY A 132 -6.72 -10.42 10.23
CA GLY A 132 -8.13 -10.51 9.87
C GLY A 132 -8.99 -9.40 10.48
N ILE A 133 -8.88 -9.16 11.80
CA ILE A 133 -9.58 -8.04 12.47
C ILE A 133 -9.24 -6.70 11.78
N CYS A 134 -7.97 -6.45 11.49
CA CYS A 134 -7.58 -5.21 10.83
C CYS A 134 -8.09 -5.12 9.39
N ALA A 135 -7.97 -6.18 8.60
CA ALA A 135 -8.34 -6.18 7.19
C ALA A 135 -9.87 -6.21 6.97
N GLU A 136 -10.62 -6.89 7.84
CA GLU A 136 -12.05 -7.12 7.65
C GLU A 136 -12.91 -6.18 8.50
N ASP A 137 -12.54 -5.94 9.77
CA ASP A 137 -13.37 -5.14 10.69
C ASP A 137 -12.98 -3.65 10.72
N TYR A 138 -11.69 -3.36 10.61
CA TYR A 138 -11.19 -1.99 10.81
C TYR A 138 -10.95 -1.26 9.49
N PHE A 139 -10.40 -1.97 8.50
CA PHE A 139 -9.98 -1.36 7.24
C PHE A 139 -10.43 -2.22 6.03
N PRO A 140 -11.73 -2.48 5.87
CA PRO A 140 -12.23 -3.29 4.76
C PRO A 140 -11.83 -2.69 3.41
N GLY A 141 -11.10 -3.47 2.61
CA GLY A 141 -10.58 -3.03 1.30
C GLY A 141 -9.34 -2.13 1.36
N PHE A 142 -8.77 -1.86 2.53
CA PHE A 142 -7.52 -1.10 2.64
C PHE A 142 -6.31 -1.90 2.15
N LEU A 143 -6.22 -3.18 2.51
CA LEU A 143 -5.19 -4.08 1.99
C LEU A 143 -5.72 -4.76 0.72
N LEU A 144 -5.19 -4.36 -0.44
CA LEU A 144 -5.62 -4.86 -1.73
C LEU A 144 -4.85 -6.11 -2.16
N HIS A 145 -3.56 -6.16 -1.87
CA HIS A 145 -2.70 -7.27 -2.26
C HIS A 145 -1.48 -7.38 -1.34
N PHE A 146 -1.09 -8.62 -1.07
CA PHE A 146 0.23 -8.97 -0.59
C PHE A 146 0.73 -10.14 -1.43
N GLY A 147 1.97 -10.05 -1.89
CA GLY A 147 2.58 -11.05 -2.75
C GLY A 147 4.08 -11.09 -2.59
N LEU A 148 4.65 -12.26 -2.91
CA LEU A 148 6.08 -12.45 -3.02
C LEU A 148 6.39 -12.54 -4.51
N ASP A 149 7.23 -11.62 -5.00
CA ASP A 149 7.68 -11.62 -6.39
C ASP A 149 9.00 -12.39 -6.45
N GLU A 150 8.95 -13.60 -7.00
CA GLU A 150 10.12 -14.48 -7.12
C GLU A 150 11.15 -13.94 -8.13
N GLN A 151 10.70 -13.24 -9.17
CA GLN A 151 11.58 -12.71 -10.21
C GLN A 151 12.39 -11.51 -9.70
N MET A 152 11.72 -10.60 -8.98
CA MET A 152 12.36 -9.45 -8.34
C MET A 152 12.96 -9.79 -6.98
N GLU A 153 12.69 -10.99 -6.46
CA GLU A 153 13.12 -11.48 -5.15
C GLU A 153 12.72 -10.50 -4.03
N THR A 154 11.50 -9.95 -4.09
CA THR A 154 11.01 -8.90 -3.19
C THR A 154 9.57 -9.20 -2.74
N SER A 155 9.17 -8.67 -1.59
CA SER A 155 7.75 -8.66 -1.22
C SER A 155 7.07 -7.40 -1.73
N MET A 156 5.83 -7.52 -2.18
CA MET A 156 5.00 -6.42 -2.65
C MET A 156 3.75 -6.31 -1.79
N ILE A 157 3.41 -5.07 -1.43
CA ILE A 157 2.16 -4.78 -0.73
C ILE A 157 1.45 -3.59 -1.37
N VAL A 158 0.14 -3.75 -1.57
CA VAL A 158 -0.72 -2.76 -2.23
C VAL A 158 -1.82 -2.33 -1.28
N TYR A 159 -1.97 -1.01 -1.10
CA TYR A 159 -2.95 -0.40 -0.20
C TYR A 159 -3.87 0.59 -0.90
N ASP A 160 -5.09 0.77 -0.39
CA ASP A 160 -6.00 1.87 -0.74
C ASP A 160 -6.33 2.73 0.49
N PHE A 161 -5.73 3.92 0.54
CA PHE A 161 -5.89 4.83 1.67
C PHE A 161 -7.31 5.40 1.79
N ALA A 162 -8.11 5.40 0.73
CA ALA A 162 -9.50 5.86 0.82
C ALA A 162 -10.37 4.93 1.68
N LYS A 163 -9.98 3.65 1.83
CA LYS A 163 -10.75 2.64 2.56
C LYS A 163 -10.39 2.56 4.05
N GLY A 164 -9.42 3.35 4.52
CA GLY A 164 -9.04 3.34 5.93
C GLY A 164 -10.06 4.03 6.84
N ASP A 165 -10.67 3.30 7.79
CA ASP A 165 -11.45 3.92 8.88
C ASP A 165 -10.52 4.61 9.89
N LYS A 166 -10.52 5.93 9.86
CA LYS A 166 -9.67 6.75 10.74
C LYS A 166 -10.16 6.74 12.19
N GLN A 167 -11.42 6.39 12.45
CA GLN A 167 -11.95 6.31 13.82
C GLN A 167 -11.29 5.20 14.64
N VAL A 168 -10.68 4.22 13.96
CA VAL A 168 -9.89 3.15 14.58
C VAL A 168 -8.82 3.74 15.50
N PHE A 169 -8.16 4.82 15.09
CA PHE A 169 -7.09 5.45 15.87
C PHE A 169 -7.57 6.26 17.09
N ARG A 170 -8.89 6.45 17.28
CA ARG A 170 -9.44 7.07 18.51
C ARG A 170 -9.64 6.07 19.65
N CYS A 171 -9.56 4.77 19.36
CA CYS A 171 -9.81 3.72 20.33
C CYS A 171 -8.50 3.01 20.68
N ARG A 172 -8.08 3.11 21.95
CA ARG A 172 -6.82 2.50 22.41
C ARG A 172 -6.72 1.00 22.10
N ASP A 173 -7.80 0.25 22.29
CA ASP A 173 -7.83 -1.19 22.07
C ASP A 173 -7.66 -1.51 20.57
N LYS A 174 -8.32 -0.74 19.70
CA LYS A 174 -8.16 -0.88 18.25
C LYS A 174 -6.75 -0.53 17.80
N VAL A 175 -6.14 0.51 18.37
CA VAL A 175 -4.73 0.88 18.11
C VAL A 175 -3.80 -0.27 18.49
N GLY A 176 -4.02 -0.93 19.63
CA GLY A 176 -3.24 -2.10 20.03
C GLY A 176 -3.32 -3.24 19.00
N ASN A 177 -4.53 -3.54 18.52
CA ASN A 177 -4.72 -4.52 17.44
C ASN A 177 -4.04 -4.11 16.12
N CYS A 178 -4.06 -2.82 15.75
CA CYS A 178 -3.33 -2.32 14.59
C CYS A 178 -1.81 -2.48 14.74
N ILE A 179 -1.27 -2.31 15.95
CA ILE A 179 0.15 -2.52 16.21
C ILE A 179 0.50 -4.01 16.08
N CYS A 180 -0.30 -4.91 16.66
CA CYS A 180 -0.15 -6.36 16.47
C CYS A 180 -0.22 -6.76 14.98
N CYS A 181 -1.18 -6.21 14.23
CA CYS A 181 -1.29 -6.44 12.79
C CYS A 181 -0.04 -5.93 12.05
N GLY A 182 0.40 -4.70 12.32
CA GLY A 182 1.61 -4.13 11.73
C GLY A 182 2.86 -4.97 12.00
N TYR A 183 2.99 -5.51 13.21
CA TYR A 183 4.05 -6.44 13.59
C TYR A 183 4.05 -7.70 12.72
N TYR A 184 2.90 -8.36 12.58
CA TYR A 184 2.80 -9.57 11.76
C TYR A 184 2.98 -9.29 10.27
N VAL A 185 2.45 -8.18 9.75
CA VAL A 185 2.69 -7.76 8.35
C VAL A 185 4.18 -7.49 8.11
N SER A 186 4.87 -6.85 9.07
CA SER A 186 6.31 -6.67 9.01
C SER A 186 7.05 -8.01 8.94
N HIS A 187 6.69 -8.97 9.79
CA HIS A 187 7.27 -10.31 9.72
C HIS A 187 6.99 -11.04 8.41
N ALA A 188 5.78 -10.92 7.86
CA ALA A 188 5.41 -11.55 6.59
C ALA A 188 6.27 -11.05 5.42
N LYS A 189 6.53 -9.73 5.35
CA LYS A 189 7.43 -9.12 4.33
C LYS A 189 8.86 -9.66 4.38
N PHE A 190 9.26 -10.20 5.53
CA PHE A 190 10.61 -10.68 5.84
C PHE A 190 10.61 -12.19 6.13
N SER A 191 9.80 -12.94 5.38
CA SER A 191 9.63 -14.39 5.57
C SER A 191 10.90 -15.21 5.32
N ASN A 192 11.84 -14.68 4.54
CA ASN A 192 13.15 -15.29 4.31
C ASN A 192 14.27 -14.22 4.19
N LEU A 193 15.52 -14.67 4.26
CA LEU A 193 16.70 -13.79 4.20
C LEU A 193 16.88 -13.08 2.85
N GLN A 194 16.36 -13.65 1.77
CA GLN A 194 16.47 -13.07 0.44
C GLN A 194 15.60 -11.81 0.35
N PHE A 195 14.34 -11.88 0.77
CA PHE A 195 13.44 -10.74 0.84
C PHE A 195 13.92 -9.67 1.82
N VAL A 196 14.51 -10.05 2.95
CA VAL A 196 15.16 -9.08 3.88
C VAL A 196 16.24 -8.26 3.17
N ARG A 197 17.10 -8.93 2.39
CA ARG A 197 18.23 -8.28 1.71
C ARG A 197 17.79 -7.38 0.55
N LYS A 198 16.80 -7.81 -0.22
CA LYS A 198 16.31 -7.06 -1.38
C LYS A 198 15.39 -5.92 -0.99
N GLY A 199 14.65 -6.11 0.09
CA GLY A 199 13.65 -5.18 0.57
C GLY A 199 12.25 -5.46 0.03
N ASN A 200 11.36 -4.49 0.22
CA ASN A 200 9.95 -4.57 -0.17
C ASN A 200 9.54 -3.40 -1.06
N ILE A 201 8.51 -3.64 -1.87
CA ILE A 201 7.84 -2.64 -2.69
C ILE A 201 6.48 -2.32 -2.05
N HIS A 202 6.23 -1.05 -1.83
CA HIS A 202 4.94 -0.56 -1.38
C HIS A 202 4.26 0.19 -2.53
N ILE A 203 2.99 -0.12 -2.79
CA ILE A 203 2.14 0.56 -3.77
C ILE A 203 0.91 1.09 -3.05
N MET A 204 0.57 2.36 -3.26
CA MET A 204 -0.45 3.06 -2.48
C MET A 204 -1.40 3.83 -3.38
N GLU A 205 -2.68 3.47 -3.39
CA GLU A 205 -3.75 4.28 -3.95
C GLU A 205 -4.10 5.39 -2.96
N CYS A 206 -4.03 6.64 -3.42
CA CYS A 206 -4.23 7.83 -2.59
C CYS A 206 -5.46 8.64 -3.01
N SER A 207 -6.09 8.33 -4.15
CA SER A 207 -7.32 8.96 -4.60
C SER A 207 -8.46 8.66 -3.64
N GLY A 208 -9.29 9.66 -3.34
CA GLY A 208 -10.41 9.53 -2.40
C GLY A 208 -10.02 9.62 -0.92
N TYR A 209 -8.72 9.83 -0.61
CA TYR A 209 -8.30 10.06 0.77
C TYR A 209 -8.84 11.41 1.31
N ASP A 210 -9.71 11.35 2.32
CA ASP A 210 -10.35 12.54 2.89
C ASP A 210 -9.50 13.23 3.97
N PHE A 211 -8.83 14.33 3.63
CA PHE A 211 -8.03 15.13 4.57
C PHE A 211 -8.86 15.90 5.60
N SER A 212 -10.15 16.16 5.34
CA SER A 212 -11.00 16.98 6.22
C SER A 212 -11.32 16.27 7.55
N LEU A 213 -11.24 14.94 7.55
CA LEU A 213 -11.32 14.11 8.74
C LEU A 213 -9.97 14.20 9.49
N ASN A 214 -9.78 15.32 10.20
CA ASN A 214 -8.65 15.72 11.07
C ASN A 214 -8.17 14.63 12.05
N MET A 215 -7.52 13.57 11.56
CA MET A 215 -7.16 12.42 12.37
C MET A 215 -5.83 11.77 11.98
N PHE A 216 -4.95 12.52 11.30
CA PHE A 216 -3.54 12.19 11.32
C PHE A 216 -2.97 12.57 12.68
N ASP A 217 -3.19 11.71 13.68
CA ASP A 217 -2.42 11.79 14.92
C ASP A 217 -0.98 11.40 14.57
N ILE A 218 -0.17 12.43 14.32
CA ILE A 218 1.23 12.27 13.95
C ILE A 218 2.02 11.51 15.02
N GLN A 219 1.58 11.56 16.29
CA GLN A 219 2.21 10.81 17.37
C GLN A 219 1.91 9.32 17.26
N ILE A 220 0.67 8.94 16.94
CA ILE A 220 0.32 7.53 16.68
C ILE A 220 1.09 6.99 15.47
N MET A 221 1.16 7.77 14.38
CA MET A 221 1.92 7.37 13.19
C MET A 221 3.41 7.26 13.46
N LYS A 222 3.97 8.19 14.23
CA LYS A 222 5.36 8.13 14.69
C LYS A 222 5.58 6.90 15.56
N LYS A 223 4.66 6.60 16.50
CA LYS A 223 4.70 5.40 17.34
C LYS A 223 4.70 4.13 16.49
N LEU A 224 3.73 3.97 15.59
CA LEU A 224 3.66 2.85 14.63
C LEU A 224 4.95 2.74 13.80
N THR A 225 5.45 3.86 13.27
CA THR A 225 6.67 3.85 12.44
C THR A 225 7.89 3.43 13.26
N ILE A 226 8.09 3.97 14.45
CA ILE A 226 9.27 3.66 15.27
C ILE A 226 9.17 2.24 15.83
N GLU A 227 8.05 1.88 16.44
CA GLU A 227 7.87 0.59 17.11
C GLU A 227 7.77 -0.58 16.12
N VAL A 228 7.06 -0.40 15.01
CA VAL A 228 6.84 -1.48 14.04
C VAL A 228 7.88 -1.44 12.93
N CYS A 229 8.18 -0.28 12.34
CA CYS A 229 9.13 -0.23 11.22
C CYS A 229 10.58 -0.09 11.70
N GLY A 230 10.83 0.59 12.82
CA GLY A 230 12.18 0.78 13.39
C GLY A 230 12.76 -0.48 14.03
N SER A 231 11.91 -1.38 14.51
CA SER A 231 12.32 -2.67 15.10
C SER A 231 12.80 -3.70 14.09
N TYR A 232 12.58 -3.47 12.78
CA TYR A 232 13.03 -4.37 11.71
C TYR A 232 14.03 -3.65 10.82
N PRO A 233 15.05 -4.36 10.30
CA PRO A 233 15.92 -3.84 9.25
C PRO A 233 15.14 -3.76 7.93
N SER A 234 14.13 -2.90 7.88
CA SER A 234 13.23 -2.76 6.75
C SER A 234 13.93 -2.03 5.63
N THR A 235 14.42 -2.80 4.66
CA THR A 235 14.91 -2.23 3.40
C THR A 235 13.71 -1.93 2.52
N PHE A 236 13.42 -0.66 2.24
CA PHE A 236 12.43 -0.28 1.22
C PHE A 236 13.12 -0.22 -0.13
N LEU A 237 12.64 -1.02 -1.08
CA LEU A 237 13.14 -0.98 -2.44
C LEU A 237 12.55 0.22 -3.17
N GLN A 238 11.23 0.34 -3.15
CA GLN A 238 10.45 1.45 -3.72
C GLN A 238 9.12 1.63 -2.96
N CYS A 239 8.64 2.86 -2.92
CA CYS A 239 7.31 3.22 -2.44
C CYS A 239 6.63 4.09 -3.50
N PHE A 240 5.56 3.59 -4.12
CA PHE A 240 4.83 4.26 -5.19
C PHE A 240 3.49 4.76 -4.68
N LEU A 241 3.24 6.06 -4.80
CA LEU A 241 1.99 6.70 -4.42
C LEU A 241 1.26 7.16 -5.68
N TYR A 242 0.14 6.48 -5.96
CA TYR A 242 -0.71 6.68 -7.13
C TYR A 242 -1.86 7.63 -6.83
N HIS A 243 -2.23 8.42 -7.82
CA HIS A 243 -3.37 9.36 -7.81
C HIS A 243 -3.39 10.26 -6.57
N THR A 244 -2.23 10.81 -6.20
CA THR A 244 -2.09 11.61 -4.99
C THR A 244 -2.76 12.98 -5.13
N PRO A 245 -3.77 13.31 -4.29
CA PRO A 245 -4.32 14.65 -4.27
C PRO A 245 -3.31 15.65 -3.67
N LEU A 246 -3.50 16.94 -3.93
CA LEU A 246 -2.58 18.00 -3.48
C LEU A 246 -2.25 17.93 -1.98
N ALA A 247 -3.27 17.73 -1.14
CA ALA A 247 -3.09 17.62 0.30
C ALA A 247 -2.23 16.39 0.70
N PHE A 248 -2.28 15.30 -0.08
CA PHE A 248 -1.42 14.13 0.13
C PHE A 248 0.03 14.43 -0.22
N ASN A 249 0.28 15.21 -1.27
CA ASN A 249 1.64 15.63 -1.60
C ASN A 249 2.26 16.44 -0.45
N VAL A 250 1.48 17.29 0.22
CA VAL A 250 1.94 18.05 1.41
C VAL A 250 2.27 17.09 2.55
N LEU A 251 1.36 16.16 2.87
CA LEU A 251 1.58 15.18 3.93
C LEU A 251 2.79 14.28 3.66
N ALA A 252 2.91 13.74 2.45
CA ALA A 252 4.05 12.93 2.03
C ALA A 252 5.36 13.71 2.18
N SER A 253 5.36 15.01 1.86
CA SER A 253 6.52 15.89 2.05
C SER A 253 6.87 16.08 3.53
N MET A 254 5.87 16.16 4.42
CA MET A 254 6.09 16.24 5.87
C MET A 254 6.67 14.93 6.41
N ILE A 255 6.07 13.79 6.07
CA ILE A 255 6.53 12.46 6.50
C ILE A 255 7.97 12.21 6.01
N ARG A 256 8.26 12.54 4.74
CA ARG A 256 9.59 12.38 4.14
C ARG A 256 10.70 13.10 4.91
N ARG A 257 10.42 14.21 5.59
CA ARG A 257 11.41 14.91 6.43
C ARG A 257 11.81 14.11 7.67
N SER A 258 10.91 13.28 8.19
CA SER A 258 11.14 12.44 9.37
C SER A 258 11.77 11.08 9.02
N LEU A 259 11.92 10.76 7.74
CA LEU A 259 12.53 9.52 7.30
C LEU A 259 14.06 9.66 7.21
N PRO A 260 14.81 8.56 7.43
CA PRO A 260 16.23 8.47 7.08
C PRO A 260 16.51 8.79 5.60
N ASP A 261 17.68 9.39 5.30
CA ASP A 261 18.03 9.84 3.95
C ASP A 261 18.00 8.71 2.89
N ASN A 262 18.40 7.50 3.27
CA ASN A 262 18.35 6.32 2.39
C ASN A 262 16.92 5.91 2.02
N LEU A 263 15.92 6.28 2.81
CA LEU A 263 14.51 6.01 2.52
C LEU A 263 13.87 7.16 1.73
N LYS A 264 14.30 8.41 1.91
CA LYS A 264 13.71 9.58 1.22
C LYS A 264 13.69 9.41 -0.30
N SER A 265 14.75 8.87 -0.89
CA SER A 265 14.87 8.68 -2.35
C SER A 265 13.99 7.55 -2.91
N LYS A 266 13.36 6.74 -2.04
CA LYS A 266 12.53 5.60 -2.43
C LYS A 266 11.05 5.95 -2.58
N PHE A 267 10.65 7.16 -2.17
CA PHE A 267 9.27 7.62 -2.26
C PHE A 267 9.04 8.32 -3.60
N ASN A 268 8.22 7.72 -4.43
CA ASN A 268 7.84 8.23 -5.73
C ASN A 268 6.35 8.60 -5.67
N VAL A 269 6.05 9.88 -5.87
CA VAL A 269 4.74 10.50 -5.61
C VAL A 269 4.16 11.04 -6.90
N GLY A 270 2.85 10.92 -7.09
CA GLY A 270 2.14 11.51 -8.24
C GLY A 270 2.10 10.61 -9.46
N TYR A 271 2.21 9.30 -9.29
CA TYR A 271 2.01 8.35 -10.38
C TYR A 271 0.53 8.36 -10.79
N THR A 272 0.27 8.31 -12.09
CA THR A 272 -1.08 8.26 -12.63
C THR A 272 -1.12 7.27 -13.78
N PHE A 273 -2.22 6.53 -13.88
CA PHE A 273 -2.57 5.71 -15.03
C PHE A 273 -4.10 5.71 -15.15
N SER A 274 -4.65 4.98 -16.12
CA SER A 274 -6.11 4.87 -16.26
C SER A 274 -6.69 3.89 -15.24
N GLY A 275 -7.64 4.35 -14.42
CA GLY A 275 -8.31 3.55 -13.40
C GLY A 275 -7.61 3.60 -12.03
N ARG A 276 -8.35 3.25 -10.97
CA ARG A 276 -7.80 3.13 -9.61
C ARG A 276 -7.24 1.73 -9.34
N LEU A 277 -6.31 1.61 -8.39
CA LEU A 277 -5.74 0.28 -8.05
C LEU A 277 -6.78 -0.72 -7.54
N ASP A 278 -7.85 -0.28 -6.85
CA ASP A 278 -8.90 -1.18 -6.35
C ASP A 278 -9.73 -1.82 -7.49
N GLU A 279 -9.76 -1.23 -8.68
CA GLU A 279 -10.41 -1.83 -9.86
C GLU A 279 -9.68 -3.08 -10.38
N PHE A 280 -8.37 -3.17 -10.14
CA PHE A 280 -7.52 -4.28 -10.60
C PHE A 280 -7.33 -5.33 -9.50
N TYR A 281 -7.03 -4.88 -8.28
CA TYR A 281 -6.70 -5.77 -7.17
C TYR A 281 -7.91 -6.17 -6.32
N GLY A 282 -9.03 -5.44 -6.41
CA GLY A 282 -10.26 -5.69 -5.67
C GLY A 282 -11.14 -6.80 -6.26
N LEU A 283 -10.65 -7.56 -7.26
CA LEU A 283 -11.40 -8.60 -7.92
C LEU A 283 -11.30 -9.96 -7.20
N PRO A 284 -12.37 -10.78 -7.24
CA PRO A 284 -13.69 -10.49 -7.83
C PRO A 284 -14.57 -9.58 -6.94
N THR A 285 -14.28 -9.52 -5.64
CA THR A 285 -14.94 -8.63 -4.68
C THR A 285 -13.90 -8.12 -3.67
N PRO A 286 -14.11 -6.95 -3.04
CA PRO A 286 -13.22 -6.43 -2.01
C PRO A 286 -12.98 -7.43 -0.86
N GLU A 287 -14.02 -8.14 -0.43
CA GLU A 287 -13.95 -9.13 0.65
C GLU A 287 -13.10 -10.33 0.23
N ALA A 288 -13.24 -10.80 -1.01
CA ALA A 288 -12.40 -11.87 -1.54
C ALA A 288 -10.93 -11.43 -1.68
N ALA A 289 -10.69 -10.18 -2.12
CA ALA A 289 -9.36 -9.62 -2.20
C ALA A 289 -8.69 -9.49 -0.83
N SER A 290 -9.41 -8.99 0.18
CA SER A 290 -8.92 -8.90 1.56
C SER A 290 -8.61 -10.28 2.14
N ARG A 291 -9.50 -11.27 1.99
CA ARG A 291 -9.23 -12.66 2.43
C ARG A 291 -7.98 -13.24 1.79
N ARG A 292 -7.85 -13.13 0.47
CA ARG A 292 -6.66 -13.56 -0.27
C ARG A 292 -5.39 -12.89 0.24
N ALA A 293 -5.42 -11.58 0.51
CA ALA A 293 -4.27 -10.88 1.06
C ALA A 293 -3.91 -11.36 2.47
N VAL A 294 -4.91 -11.63 3.32
CA VAL A 294 -4.70 -12.22 4.66
C VAL A 294 -4.09 -13.62 4.56
N ASP A 295 -4.60 -14.47 3.66
CA ASP A 295 -4.08 -15.82 3.44
C ASP A 295 -2.62 -15.77 2.98
N ASN A 296 -2.29 -14.95 1.98
CA ASN A 296 -0.91 -14.79 1.50
C ASN A 296 0.03 -14.28 2.60
N LEU A 297 -0.42 -13.35 3.45
CA LEU A 297 0.36 -12.90 4.60
C LEU A 297 0.62 -14.03 5.60
N CYS A 298 -0.40 -14.85 5.87
CA CYS A 298 -0.27 -16.00 6.77
C CYS A 298 0.67 -17.07 6.20
N GLU A 299 0.60 -17.37 4.90
CA GLU A 299 1.52 -18.29 4.24
C GLU A 299 2.97 -17.81 4.35
N ALA A 300 3.22 -16.53 4.10
CA ALA A 300 4.56 -15.95 4.28
C ALA A 300 5.05 -16.03 5.73
N LEU A 301 4.17 -15.81 6.71
CA LEU A 301 4.50 -16.00 8.13
C LEU A 301 4.80 -17.45 8.47
N GLN A 302 4.06 -18.40 7.89
CA GLN A 302 4.31 -19.81 8.10
C GLN A 302 5.69 -20.21 7.57
N VAL A 303 6.05 -19.78 6.35
CA VAL A 303 7.41 -19.95 5.80
C VAL A 303 8.46 -19.38 6.76
N ARG A 304 8.20 -18.21 7.34
CA ARG A 304 9.10 -17.60 8.32
C ARG A 304 9.30 -18.48 9.56
N TYR A 305 8.21 -18.93 10.18
CA TYR A 305 8.29 -19.76 11.39
C TYR A 305 8.94 -21.11 11.11
N GLU A 306 8.71 -21.69 9.93
CA GLU A 306 9.40 -22.89 9.47
C GLU A 306 10.91 -22.66 9.30
N ASN A 307 11.30 -21.52 8.73
CA ASN A 307 12.70 -21.13 8.61
C ASN A 307 13.36 -20.97 9.99
N GLU A 308 12.72 -20.29 10.94
CA GLU A 308 13.25 -20.14 12.30
C GLU A 308 13.45 -21.48 13.01
N ARG A 309 12.48 -22.38 12.88
CA ARG A 309 12.57 -23.73 13.46
C ARG A 309 13.70 -24.55 12.83
N THR A 310 13.94 -24.37 11.54
CA THR A 310 14.92 -25.15 10.76
C THR A 310 16.34 -24.62 10.93
N PHE A 311 16.50 -23.29 10.94
CA PHE A 311 17.79 -22.62 10.90
C PHE A 311 18.16 -21.96 12.24
N SER A 312 17.76 -22.54 13.37
CA SER A 312 18.07 -21.97 14.69
C SER A 312 19.58 -21.68 14.81
N LEU A 313 19.93 -20.40 14.85
CA LEU A 313 21.30 -19.90 15.01
C LEU A 313 21.77 -20.03 16.45
#